data_AF-A0A7G2ILN1-F1
#
_entry.id   AF-A0A7G2ILN1-F1
#
_cell.length_a   1.000
_cell.length_b   1.000
_cell.length_c   1.000
_cell.angle_alpha   90.00
_cell.angle_beta   90.00
_cell.angle_gamma   90.00
#
_symmetry.space_group_name_H-M   'P 1'
#
loop_
_entity.id
_entity.type
_entity.pdbx_description
1 polymer ?
#
loop_
_entity_poly.entity_id
_entity_poly.type
_entity_poly.pdbx_seq_one_letter_code
_entity_poly.pdbx_strand_id
1 'polypeptide(L)'
;MAADFLARNTSAKRVWVSNPSWPNHKSVFNSAGLEVREYNYYDAANHSLDFDALLASLSEAQAGDVVLFHGCCHNPTGIDPTLEQWQTLAQLSVEKGWLPLFDFAYQALPAVWKKMQKVCAHSPRCTKS
;
A
#
# COMPACT_ATOMS: atom_id res chain seq x y z
N MET A 1 7.16 -15.72 -4.56
CA MET A 1 6.26 -14.53 -4.67
C MET A 1 6.78 -13.42 -3.74
N ALA A 2 6.24 -12.20 -3.75
CA ALA A 2 6.74 -11.11 -2.89
C ALA A 2 6.77 -11.49 -1.39
N ALA A 3 5.77 -12.26 -0.92
CA ALA A 3 5.72 -12.79 0.44
C ALA A 3 6.93 -13.68 0.78
N ASP A 4 7.28 -14.66 -0.07
CA ASP A 4 8.46 -15.50 0.14
C ASP A 4 9.75 -14.70 0.13
N PHE A 5 9.83 -13.69 -0.74
CA PHE A 5 11.01 -12.83 -0.83
C PHE A 5 11.22 -12.08 0.48
N LEU A 6 10.16 -11.45 1.01
CA LEU A 6 10.21 -10.78 2.31
C LEU A 6 10.62 -11.74 3.43
N ALA A 7 9.94 -12.89 3.53
CA ALA A 7 10.21 -13.85 4.59
C ALA A 7 11.64 -14.41 4.60
N ARG A 8 12.27 -14.55 3.42
CA ARG A 8 13.60 -15.16 3.28
C ARG A 8 14.75 -14.16 3.22
N ASN A 9 14.50 -12.94 2.76
CA ASN A 9 15.57 -11.98 2.43
C ASN A 9 15.50 -10.68 3.23
N THR A 10 14.48 -10.50 4.08
CA THR A 10 14.39 -9.34 4.96
C THR A 10 14.13 -9.77 6.40
N SER A 11 14.23 -8.82 7.33
CA SER A 11 13.87 -9.04 8.74
C SER A 11 12.37 -8.85 9.00
N ALA A 12 11.55 -8.60 7.97
CA ALA A 12 10.13 -8.35 8.11
C ALA A 12 9.44 -9.53 8.81
N LYS A 13 8.65 -9.23 9.83
CA LYS A 13 7.83 -10.21 10.57
C LYS A 13 6.35 -10.00 10.38
N ARG A 14 5.95 -8.81 9.95
CA ARG A 14 4.57 -8.39 9.86
C ARG A 14 4.30 -7.67 8.55
N VAL A 15 3.13 -7.91 8.00
CA VAL A 15 2.56 -7.18 6.87
C VAL A 15 1.20 -6.60 7.25
N TRP A 16 0.95 -5.39 6.81
CA TRP A 16 -0.32 -4.69 6.95
C TRP A 16 -1.07 -4.74 5.62
N VAL A 17 -2.32 -5.19 5.64
CA VAL A 17 -3.21 -5.25 4.46
C VAL A 17 -4.45 -4.41 4.68
N SER A 18 -5.02 -3.83 3.63
CA SER A 18 -6.25 -3.02 3.76
C SER A 18 -7.42 -3.86 4.26
N ASN A 19 -8.35 -3.23 4.99
CA ASN A 19 -9.64 -3.80 5.30
C ASN A 19 -10.75 -3.01 4.59
N PRO A 20 -11.43 -3.59 3.57
CA PRO A 20 -11.20 -4.92 2.99
C PRO A 20 -9.98 -4.96 2.02
N SER A 21 -9.60 -6.15 1.57
CA SER A 21 -8.59 -6.36 0.51
C SER A 21 -8.94 -7.59 -0.35
N TRP A 22 -8.14 -7.88 -1.38
CA TRP A 22 -8.25 -9.11 -2.14
C TRP A 22 -8.13 -10.33 -1.21
N PRO A 23 -9.07 -11.30 -1.22
CA PRO A 23 -9.15 -12.37 -0.21
C PRO A 23 -7.87 -13.19 -0.04
N ASN A 24 -7.09 -13.34 -1.11
CA ASN A 24 -5.89 -14.18 -1.08
C ASN A 24 -4.67 -13.50 -0.45
N HIS A 25 -4.67 -12.16 -0.27
CA HIS A 25 -3.53 -11.47 0.35
C HIS A 25 -3.18 -12.07 1.71
N LYS A 26 -4.17 -12.19 2.60
CA LYS A 26 -3.97 -12.74 3.94
C LYS A 26 -3.38 -14.15 3.89
N SER A 27 -3.97 -15.03 3.08
CA SER A 27 -3.53 -16.42 2.95
C SER A 27 -2.11 -16.55 2.45
N VAL A 28 -1.73 -15.75 1.44
CA VAL A 28 -0.38 -15.74 0.86
C VAL A 28 0.67 -15.34 1.89
N PHE A 29 0.45 -14.24 2.62
CA PHE A 29 1.44 -13.76 3.59
C PHE A 29 1.53 -14.64 4.84
N ASN A 30 0.39 -15.13 5.34
CA ASN A 30 0.37 -16.11 6.43
C ASN A 30 1.13 -17.39 6.05
N SER A 31 0.98 -17.88 4.81
CA SER A 31 1.67 -19.09 4.33
C SER A 31 3.19 -18.89 4.22
N ALA A 32 3.65 -17.65 4.02
CA ALA A 32 5.06 -17.28 4.06
C ALA A 32 5.60 -17.06 5.48
N GLY A 33 4.78 -17.25 6.53
CA GLY A 33 5.18 -17.11 7.93
C GLY A 33 5.20 -15.67 8.45
N LEU A 34 4.52 -14.74 7.75
CA LEU A 34 4.41 -13.34 8.17
C LEU A 34 3.12 -13.14 8.97
N GLU A 35 3.20 -12.37 10.06
CA GLU A 35 2.02 -11.91 10.79
C GLU A 35 1.23 -10.93 9.91
N VAL A 36 -0.06 -11.20 9.68
CA VAL A 36 -0.92 -10.29 8.93
C VAL A 36 -1.73 -9.42 9.89
N ARG A 37 -1.54 -8.10 9.78
CA ARG A 37 -2.39 -7.07 10.40
C ARG A 37 -3.22 -6.38 9.34
N GLU A 38 -4.30 -5.75 9.78
CA GLU A 38 -5.19 -4.99 8.92
C GLU A 38 -5.13 -3.51 9.24
N TYR A 39 -5.23 -2.67 8.22
CA TYR A 39 -5.43 -1.22 8.37
C TYR A 39 -6.77 -0.81 7.77
N ASN A 40 -7.45 0.13 8.42
CA ASN A 40 -8.74 0.63 7.96
C ASN A 40 -8.60 1.30 6.59
N TYR A 41 -9.61 1.16 5.74
CA TYR A 41 -9.56 1.65 4.36
C TYR A 41 -10.89 2.23 3.89
N TYR A 42 -11.98 1.50 4.08
CA TYR A 42 -13.24 1.81 3.42
C TYR A 42 -14.27 2.38 4.39
N ASP A 43 -14.75 3.57 4.10
CA ASP A 43 -15.93 4.16 4.73
C ASP A 43 -17.19 3.62 4.03
N ALA A 44 -17.89 2.70 4.70
CA ALA A 44 -19.10 2.10 4.16
C ALA A 44 -20.30 3.06 4.09
N ALA A 45 -20.34 4.11 4.91
CA ALA A 45 -21.43 5.08 4.91
C ALA A 45 -21.29 6.05 3.73
N ASN A 46 -20.06 6.50 3.47
CA ASN A 46 -19.78 7.48 2.41
C ASN A 46 -19.30 6.86 1.09
N HIS A 47 -19.10 5.54 1.05
CA HIS A 47 -18.56 4.81 -0.11
C HIS A 47 -17.22 5.41 -0.58
N SER A 48 -16.34 5.75 0.36
CA SER A 48 -15.09 6.47 0.12
C SER A 48 -13.92 5.87 0.90
N LEU A 49 -12.73 6.42 0.68
CA LEU A 49 -11.56 6.11 1.48
C LEU A 49 -11.70 6.78 2.86
N ASP A 50 -11.66 5.99 3.93
CA ASP A 50 -11.54 6.49 5.30
C ASP A 50 -10.07 6.79 5.58
N PHE A 51 -9.60 7.95 5.11
CA PHE A 51 -8.19 8.28 5.14
C PHE A 51 -7.66 8.52 6.58
N ASP A 52 -8.50 9.08 7.45
CA ASP A 52 -8.11 9.34 8.83
C ASP A 52 -7.98 8.03 9.62
N ALA A 53 -8.92 7.09 9.46
CA ALA A 53 -8.82 5.78 10.10
C ALA A 53 -7.65 4.95 9.52
N LEU A 54 -7.37 5.11 8.23
CA LEU A 54 -6.19 4.52 7.58
C LEU A 54 -4.90 5.01 8.23
N LEU A 55 -4.73 6.33 8.36
CA LEU A 55 -3.54 6.92 9.00
C LEU A 55 -3.44 6.50 10.46
N ALA A 56 -4.55 6.48 11.20
CA ALA A 56 -4.57 6.02 12.58
C ALA A 56 -4.07 4.58 12.70
N SER A 57 -4.57 3.67 11.85
CA SER A 57 -4.13 2.28 11.82
C SER A 57 -2.63 2.16 11.51
N LEU A 58 -2.16 2.84 10.47
CA LEU A 58 -0.75 2.78 10.04
C LEU A 58 0.20 3.53 10.98
N SER A 59 -0.32 4.35 11.90
CA SER A 59 0.49 4.97 12.95
C SER A 59 0.99 3.96 13.99
N GLU A 60 0.32 2.80 14.10
CA GLU A 60 0.69 1.67 14.96
C GLU A 60 1.73 0.73 14.32
N ALA A 61 1.96 0.86 13.00
CA ALA A 61 2.97 0.10 12.30
C ALA A 61 4.37 0.47 12.80
N GLN A 62 5.22 -0.54 12.96
CA GLN A 62 6.55 -0.40 13.53
C GLN A 62 7.63 -0.38 12.45
N ALA A 63 8.82 0.11 12.79
CA ALA A 63 9.96 0.07 11.89
C ALA A 63 10.26 -1.37 11.45
N GLY A 64 10.41 -1.58 10.14
CA GLY A 64 10.60 -2.91 9.55
C GLY A 64 9.33 -3.69 9.24
N ASP A 65 8.14 -3.22 9.66
CA ASP A 65 6.87 -3.73 9.13
C ASP A 65 6.77 -3.45 7.63
N VAL A 66 5.96 -4.25 6.94
CA VAL A 66 5.62 -4.03 5.52
C VAL A 66 4.17 -3.58 5.42
N VAL A 67 3.88 -2.59 4.58
CA VAL A 67 2.50 -2.17 4.28
C VAL A 67 2.19 -2.47 2.82
N LEU A 68 1.23 -3.36 2.59
CA LEU A 68 0.79 -3.74 1.25
C LEU A 68 -0.27 -2.77 0.74
N PHE A 69 0.05 -2.04 -0.31
CA PHE A 69 -0.86 -1.18 -1.04
C PHE A 69 -1.27 -1.80 -2.37
N HIS A 70 -2.52 -1.57 -2.76
CA HIS A 70 -2.92 -1.69 -4.17
C HIS A 70 -2.42 -0.43 -4.88
N GLY A 71 -1.57 -0.58 -5.89
CA GLY A 71 -0.99 0.58 -6.59
C GLY A 71 -2.01 1.40 -7.37
N CYS A 72 -3.11 0.75 -7.75
CA CYS A 72 -4.27 1.36 -8.40
C CYS A 72 -5.43 0.35 -8.44
N CYS A 73 -6.65 0.86 -8.64
CA CYS A 73 -7.86 0.07 -8.79
C CYS A 73 -8.01 -0.93 -7.63
N HIS A 74 -7.99 -0.41 -6.40
CA HIS A 74 -8.08 -1.20 -5.17
C HIS A 74 -9.12 -2.32 -5.28
N ASN A 75 -8.74 -3.55 -4.96
CA ASN A 75 -9.66 -4.68 -4.91
C ASN A 75 -10.02 -4.98 -3.44
N PRO A 76 -11.30 -4.92 -3.04
CA PRO A 76 -12.50 -4.91 -3.90
C PRO A 76 -13.15 -3.54 -4.15
N THR A 77 -12.67 -2.46 -3.54
CA THR A 77 -13.45 -1.21 -3.41
C THR A 77 -13.46 -0.32 -4.66
N GLY A 78 -12.43 -0.43 -5.51
CA GLY A 78 -12.18 0.45 -6.65
C GLY A 78 -11.72 1.86 -6.28
N ILE A 79 -11.57 2.17 -4.99
CA ILE A 79 -11.22 3.50 -4.49
C ILE A 79 -9.71 3.58 -4.34
N ASP A 80 -9.07 4.61 -4.87
CA ASP A 80 -7.63 4.82 -4.74
C ASP A 80 -7.33 6.13 -4.00
N PRO A 81 -6.24 6.20 -3.20
CA PRO A 81 -5.82 7.46 -2.60
C PRO A 81 -5.52 8.53 -3.64
N THR A 82 -5.78 9.79 -3.30
CA THR A 82 -5.37 10.97 -4.09
C THR A 82 -3.84 11.12 -4.07
N LEU A 83 -3.30 12.02 -4.92
CA LEU A 83 -1.86 12.28 -4.92
C LEU A 83 -1.37 12.84 -3.58
N GLU A 84 -2.12 13.77 -2.99
CA GLU A 84 -1.81 14.38 -1.70
C GLU A 84 -1.84 13.32 -0.59
N GLN A 85 -2.84 12.43 -0.60
CA GLN A 85 -2.91 11.30 0.33
C GLN A 85 -1.72 10.34 0.19
N TRP A 86 -1.29 10.06 -1.04
CA TRP A 86 -0.07 9.27 -1.28
C TRP A 86 1.19 9.94 -0.73
N GLN A 87 1.30 11.27 -0.84
CA GLN A 87 2.42 12.03 -0.28
C GLN A 87 2.44 11.93 1.25
N THR A 88 1.28 12.06 1.90
CA THR A 88 1.14 11.87 3.35
C THR A 88 1.54 10.45 3.77
N LEU A 89 1.11 9.42 3.03
CA LEU A 89 1.50 8.03 3.31
C LEU A 89 3.00 7.79 3.15
N ALA A 90 3.61 8.39 2.13
CA ALA A 90 5.05 8.31 1.94
C ALA A 90 5.82 8.98 3.09
N GLN A 91 5.32 10.12 3.58
CA GLN A 91 5.92 10.79 4.74
C GLN A 91 5.78 9.94 6.01
N LEU A 92 4.60 9.35 6.25
CA LEU A 92 4.37 8.45 7.38
C LEU A 92 5.26 7.20 7.31
N SER A 93 5.47 6.65 6.11
CA SER A 93 6.39 5.52 5.88
C SER A 93 7.81 5.84 6.34
N VAL A 94 8.32 7.01 5.95
CA VAL A 94 9.65 7.46 6.34
C VAL A 94 9.73 7.70 7.85
N GLU A 95 8.72 8.34 8.43
CA GLU A 95 8.67 8.65 9.87
C GLU A 95 8.65 7.38 10.73
N LYS A 96 7.83 6.38 10.35
CA LYS A 96 7.64 5.14 11.11
C LYS A 96 8.64 4.05 10.77
N GLY A 97 9.32 4.16 9.63
CA GLY A 97 10.31 3.20 9.16
C GLY A 97 9.74 1.87 8.64
N TRP A 98 8.46 1.83 8.28
CA TRP A 98 7.86 0.67 7.60
C TRP A 98 8.03 0.78 6.08
N LEU A 99 8.05 -0.37 5.39
CA LEU A 99 8.34 -0.48 3.97
C LEU A 99 7.04 -0.60 3.14
N PRO A 100 6.81 0.25 2.13
CA PRO A 100 5.68 0.09 1.22
C PRO A 100 5.96 -1.03 0.21
N LEU A 101 5.01 -1.97 0.09
CA LEU A 101 4.95 -2.96 -0.97
C LEU A 101 3.72 -2.68 -1.84
N PHE A 102 3.90 -2.59 -3.15
CA PHE A 102 2.79 -2.33 -4.08
C PHE A 102 2.41 -3.59 -4.86
N ASP A 103 1.14 -3.96 -4.79
CA ASP A 103 0.52 -4.90 -5.72
C ASP A 103 -0.09 -4.14 -6.91
N PHE A 104 0.37 -4.48 -8.11
CA PHE A 104 -0.01 -3.87 -9.38
C PHE A 104 -0.65 -4.90 -10.31
N ALA A 105 -1.73 -5.55 -9.86
CA ALA A 105 -2.47 -6.50 -10.69
C ALA A 105 -3.14 -5.86 -11.94
N TYR A 106 -3.37 -4.54 -11.93
CA TYR A 106 -4.15 -3.83 -12.96
C TYR A 106 -3.39 -2.70 -13.67
N GLN A 107 -2.05 -2.74 -13.67
CA GLN A 107 -1.17 -1.69 -14.22
C GLN A 107 -1.48 -1.29 -15.69
N ALA A 108 -2.09 -2.18 -16.47
CA ALA A 108 -2.45 -1.93 -17.88
C ALA A 108 -3.77 -1.15 -18.07
N LEU A 109 -4.46 -0.73 -17.00
CA LEU A 109 -5.64 0.12 -17.14
C LEU A 109 -5.21 1.56 -17.52
N PRO A 110 -5.74 2.14 -18.61
CA PRO A 110 -5.31 3.45 -19.13
C PRO A 110 -5.33 4.61 -18.13
N ALA A 111 -6.17 4.53 -17.09
CA ALA A 111 -6.25 5.52 -16.02
C ALA A 111 -5.01 5.54 -15.10
N VAL A 112 -4.39 4.38 -14.91
CA VAL A 112 -3.23 4.17 -14.03
C VAL A 112 -1.98 4.82 -14.61
N TRP A 113 -1.74 4.60 -15.91
CA TRP A 113 -0.59 5.16 -16.63
C TRP A 113 -0.56 6.69 -16.57
N LYS A 114 -1.72 7.35 -16.76
CA LYS A 114 -1.83 8.81 -16.66
C LYS A 114 -1.53 9.34 -15.24
N LYS A 115 -1.84 8.56 -14.20
CA LYS A 115 -1.58 8.94 -12.79
C LYS A 115 -0.09 8.77 -12.47
N MET A 116 0.55 7.67 -12.88
CA MET A 116 1.99 7.42 -12.67
C MET A 116 2.89 8.44 -13.39
N GLN A 117 2.54 8.84 -14.62
CA GLN A 117 3.27 9.89 -15.34
C GLN A 117 3.30 11.22 -14.58
N LYS A 118 2.20 11.59 -13.90
CA LYS A 118 2.13 12.81 -13.09
C LYS A 118 2.99 12.73 -11.81
N VAL A 119 3.10 11.55 -11.19
CA VAL A 119 3.95 11.37 -10.01
C VAL A 119 5.44 11.44 -10.39
N CYS A 120 5.84 10.82 -11.48
CA CYS A 120 7.23 10.86 -11.95
C CYS A 120 7.66 12.24 -12.49
N ALA A 121 6.74 12.99 -13.09
CA ALA A 121 7.04 14.31 -13.67
C ALA A 121 7.44 15.39 -12.64
N HIS A 122 7.12 15.22 -11.35
CA HIS A 122 7.46 16.16 -10.28
C HIS A 122 8.69 15.74 -9.46
N SER A 123 9.34 14.64 -9.84
CA SER A 123 10.60 14.22 -9.22
C SER A 123 11.79 14.95 -9.88
N PRO A 124 12.65 15.67 -9.12
CA PRO A 124 13.80 16.39 -9.68
C PRO A 124 14.87 15.48 -10.31
N ARG A 125 14.64 14.16 -10.36
CA ARG A 125 15.52 13.16 -11.00
C ARG A 125 15.15 12.82 -12.46
N CYS A 126 14.06 13.36 -13.01
CA CYS A 126 13.62 13.00 -14.37
C CYS A 126 14.09 13.93 -15.51
N THR A 127 14.88 14.97 -15.25
CA THR A 127 15.36 15.91 -16.30
C THR A 127 16.80 15.65 -16.76
N LYS A 128 17.38 14.48 -16.45
CA LYS A 128 18.68 14.08 -16.97
C LYS A 128 18.62 12.68 -17.62
N SER A 129 18.13 12.65 -18.84
CA SER A 129 18.62 11.74 -19.91
C SER A 129 18.28 12.36 -21.25
#